data_AF-Q7VC28-F1
#
_entry.id   AF-Q7VC28-F1
#
_cell.length_a   1.000
_cell.length_b   1.000
_cell.length_c   1.000
_cell.angle_alpha   90.00
_cell.angle_beta   90.00
_cell.angle_gamma   90.00
#
_symmetry.space_group_name_H-M   'P 1'
#
loop_
_entity.id
_entity.type
_entity.pdbx_description
1 polymer ?
#
loop_
_entity_poly.entity_id
_entity_poly.type
_entity_poly.pdbx_seq_one_letter_code
_entity_poly.pdbx_strand_id
1 'polypeptide(L)'
;MTTSEENKVNREASKIKKKGSSLPWWVELLFVQIGLPERFLRKILNFQASSTEHFDNHKIKYSIGLIILTSMIYLNPLVRNAKNSNLCVKDISTRITMNEIQPINSQLKPANNALIICNGGNNILRN
;
A
#
# COMPACT_ATOMS: atom_id res chain seq x y z
N MET A 1 -34.83 3.59 -76.60
CA MET A 1 -35.45 3.01 -75.38
C MET A 1 -34.99 1.55 -75.34
N THR A 2 -34.17 1.06 -74.42
CA THR A 2 -33.69 1.53 -73.11
C THR A 2 -32.34 0.84 -72.83
N THR A 3 -31.44 1.55 -72.16
CA THR A 3 -30.17 1.08 -71.59
C THR A 3 -30.45 0.17 -70.38
N SER A 4 -29.71 -0.94 -70.23
CA SER A 4 -29.71 -1.71 -68.98
C SER A 4 -28.36 -1.52 -68.29
N GLU A 5 -28.39 -0.62 -67.32
CA GLU A 5 -27.26 -0.20 -66.49
C GLU A 5 -26.88 -1.28 -65.46
N GLU A 6 -25.59 -1.28 -65.15
CA GLU A 6 -24.92 -2.07 -64.12
C GLU A 6 -25.63 -2.01 -62.77
N ASN A 7 -26.18 -3.13 -62.29
CA ASN A 7 -26.46 -3.31 -60.87
C ASN A 7 -25.26 -3.98 -60.19
N LYS A 8 -24.18 -3.21 -60.01
CA LYS A 8 -23.07 -3.58 -59.13
C LYS A 8 -23.53 -3.38 -57.68
N VAL A 9 -24.00 -4.46 -57.07
CA VAL A 9 -24.41 -4.49 -55.66
C VAL A 9 -23.23 -4.05 -54.78
N ASN A 10 -23.28 -2.82 -54.29
CA ASN A 10 -22.39 -2.31 -53.25
C ASN A 10 -22.72 -3.03 -51.94
N ARG A 11 -22.13 -4.22 -51.75
CA ARG A 11 -21.94 -4.76 -50.41
C ARG A 11 -20.83 -3.93 -49.79
N GLU A 12 -21.19 -2.84 -49.12
CA GLU A 12 -20.32 -2.27 -48.11
C GLU A 12 -20.02 -3.39 -47.11
N ALA A 13 -18.85 -4.00 -47.26
CA ALA A 13 -18.30 -4.90 -46.27
C ALA A 13 -18.27 -4.09 -44.97
N SER A 14 -19.12 -4.47 -44.01
CA SER A 14 -19.04 -3.93 -42.67
C SER A 14 -17.61 -4.16 -42.22
N LYS A 15 -16.82 -3.08 -42.21
CA LYS A 15 -15.47 -3.07 -41.66
C LYS A 15 -15.66 -3.43 -40.19
N ILE A 16 -15.60 -4.72 -39.87
CA ILE A 16 -15.26 -5.19 -38.54
C ILE A 16 -13.90 -4.55 -38.30
N LYS A 17 -13.91 -3.41 -37.60
CA LYS A 17 -12.70 -2.70 -37.19
C LYS A 17 -11.89 -3.74 -36.45
N LYS A 18 -10.87 -4.31 -37.11
CA LYS A 18 -9.81 -5.06 -36.45
C LYS A 18 -9.15 -4.04 -35.55
N LYS A 19 -9.63 -3.97 -34.31
CA LYS A 19 -8.99 -3.23 -33.24
C LYS A 19 -7.70 -3.99 -33.00
N GLY A 20 -6.66 -3.61 -33.72
CA GLY A 20 -5.29 -4.01 -33.42
C GLY A 20 -4.92 -3.37 -32.09
N SER A 21 -5.50 -3.87 -31.00
CA SER A 21 -5.02 -3.54 -29.67
C SER A 21 -3.84 -4.47 -29.44
N SER A 22 -2.64 -3.92 -29.65
CA SER A 22 -1.43 -4.48 -29.04
C SER A 22 -1.74 -4.78 -27.58
N LEU A 23 -1.28 -5.94 -27.11
CA LEU A 23 -1.46 -6.32 -25.71
C LEU A 23 -0.78 -5.25 -24.83
N PRO A 24 -1.31 -4.96 -23.62
CA PRO A 24 -0.68 -4.01 -22.71
C PRO A 24 0.79 -4.37 -22.49
N TRP A 25 1.68 -3.37 -22.44
CA TRP A 25 3.14 -3.60 -22.33
C TRP A 25 3.57 -4.51 -21.17
N TRP A 26 2.83 -4.50 -20.05
CA TRP A 26 3.04 -5.41 -18.91
C TRP A 26 2.87 -6.90 -19.27
N VAL A 27 2.03 -7.21 -20.26
CA VAL A 27 1.78 -8.57 -20.75
C VAL A 27 2.96 -9.07 -21.58
N GLU A 28 3.55 -8.19 -22.38
CA GLU A 28 4.74 -8.48 -23.18
C GLU A 28 5.92 -8.88 -22.27
N LEU A 29 6.06 -8.21 -21.11
CA LEU A 29 7.05 -8.54 -20.09
C LEU A 29 6.82 -9.94 -19.45
N LEU A 30 5.56 -10.31 -19.18
CA LEU A 30 5.19 -11.62 -18.62
C LEU A 30 5.49 -12.76 -19.59
N PHE A 31 5.36 -12.52 -20.89
CA PHE A 31 5.70 -13.52 -21.91
C PHE A 31 7.19 -13.83 -21.95
N VAL A 32 8.06 -12.82 -21.82
CA VAL A 32 9.52 -12.98 -21.97
C VAL A 32 10.15 -13.75 -20.80
N GLN A 33 9.67 -13.53 -19.57
CA GLN A 33 10.31 -14.11 -18.38
C GLN A 33 9.64 -15.40 -17.87
N ILE A 34 8.32 -15.54 -18.06
CA ILE A 34 7.52 -16.58 -17.39
C ILE A 34 6.84 -17.54 -18.40
N GLY A 35 6.74 -17.18 -19.68
CA GLY A 35 6.12 -18.03 -20.70
C GLY A 35 4.62 -18.24 -20.44
N LEU A 36 3.84 -17.16 -20.52
CA LEU A 36 2.42 -17.18 -20.14
C LEU A 36 1.57 -18.04 -21.11
N PRO A 37 0.81 -19.04 -20.64
CA PRO A 37 -0.05 -19.84 -21.52
C PRO A 37 -1.26 -19.03 -22.02
N GLU A 38 -1.65 -19.21 -23.29
CA GLU A 38 -2.75 -18.46 -23.94
C GLU A 38 -4.10 -18.54 -23.17
N ARG A 39 -4.35 -19.67 -22.49
CA ARG A 39 -5.57 -19.86 -21.69
C ARG A 39 -5.64 -18.90 -20.50
N PHE A 40 -4.51 -18.60 -19.86
CA PHE A 40 -4.45 -17.62 -18.77
C PHE A 40 -4.67 -16.21 -19.29
N LEU A 41 -4.08 -15.91 -20.45
CA LEU A 41 -4.25 -14.62 -21.10
C LEU A 41 -5.73 -14.31 -21.35
N ARG A 42 -6.46 -15.22 -22.01
CA ARG A 42 -7.90 -15.06 -22.26
C ARG A 42 -8.71 -14.91 -20.97
N LYS A 43 -8.33 -15.63 -19.91
CA LYS A 43 -9.00 -15.56 -18.61
C LYS A 43 -8.79 -14.20 -17.94
N ILE A 44 -7.57 -13.65 -18.00
CA ILE A 44 -7.23 -12.31 -17.50
C ILE A 44 -7.96 -11.23 -18.29
N LEU A 45 -8.01 -11.32 -19.63
CA LEU A 45 -8.73 -10.36 -20.47
C LEU A 45 -10.24 -10.36 -20.22
N ASN A 46 -10.87 -11.53 -20.09
CA ASN A 46 -12.29 -11.61 -19.75
C ASN A 46 -12.58 -11.10 -18.32
N PHE A 47 -11.72 -11.45 -17.36
CA PHE A 47 -11.83 -10.95 -16.00
C PHE A 47 -11.65 -9.44 -15.94
N GLN A 48 -10.68 -8.89 -16.68
CA GLN A 48 -10.45 -7.45 -16.79
C GLN A 48 -11.68 -6.75 -17.38
N ALA A 49 -12.24 -7.26 -18.48
CA ALA A 49 -13.42 -6.68 -19.12
C ALA A 49 -14.65 -6.66 -18.19
N SER A 50 -14.86 -7.71 -17.40
CA SER A 50 -15.96 -7.79 -16.43
C SER A 50 -15.68 -6.96 -15.17
N SER A 51 -14.42 -6.87 -14.73
CA SER A 51 -14.02 -6.15 -13.52
C SER A 51 -13.94 -4.64 -13.74
N THR A 52 -13.61 -4.16 -14.94
CA THR A 52 -13.50 -2.72 -15.22
C THR A 52 -14.82 -1.98 -14.97
N GLU A 53 -15.96 -2.62 -15.22
CA GLU A 53 -17.29 -2.03 -15.01
C GLU A 53 -17.59 -1.79 -13.51
N HIS A 54 -17.18 -2.72 -12.65
CA HIS A 54 -17.37 -2.58 -11.19
C HIS A 54 -16.32 -1.68 -10.53
N PHE A 55 -15.08 -1.69 -11.03
CA PHE A 55 -13.96 -0.96 -10.43
C PHE A 55 -13.96 0.53 -10.79
N ASP A 56 -14.34 0.91 -12.01
CA ASP A 56 -14.37 2.34 -12.40
C ASP A 56 -15.37 3.14 -11.56
N ASN A 57 -16.51 2.54 -11.22
CA ASN A 57 -17.53 3.20 -10.41
C ASN A 57 -17.15 3.37 -8.93
N HIS A 58 -16.10 2.68 -8.45
CA HIS A 58 -15.73 2.63 -7.03
C HIS A 58 -14.22 2.86 -6.76
N LYS A 59 -13.44 3.18 -7.78
CA LYS A 59 -11.97 3.30 -7.73
C LYS A 59 -11.49 4.23 -6.60
N ILE A 60 -12.22 5.31 -6.35
CA ILE A 60 -11.91 6.27 -5.27
C ILE A 60 -12.01 5.62 -3.88
N LYS A 61 -13.08 4.83 -3.62
CA LYS A 61 -13.26 4.16 -2.32
C LYS A 61 -12.17 3.14 -2.05
N TYR A 62 -11.82 2.33 -3.05
CA TYR A 62 -10.75 1.35 -2.93
C TYR A 62 -9.38 2.01 -2.75
N SER A 63 -9.10 3.10 -3.48
CA SER A 63 -7.86 3.87 -3.34
C SER A 63 -7.71 4.45 -1.94
N ILE A 64 -8.76 5.08 -1.40
CA ILE A 64 -8.75 5.64 -0.04
C ILE A 64 -8.53 4.54 1.00
N GLY A 65 -9.20 3.40 0.88
CA GLY A 65 -8.99 2.27 1.79
C GLY A 65 -7.54 1.77 1.80
N LEU A 66 -6.90 1.74 0.63
CA LEU A 66 -5.51 1.33 0.48
C LEU A 66 -4.55 2.34 1.14
N ILE A 67 -4.82 3.64 1.01
CA ILE A 67 -4.06 4.71 1.67
C ILE A 67 -4.19 4.63 3.20
N ILE A 68 -5.39 4.36 3.71
CA ILE A 68 -5.61 4.21 5.16
C ILE A 68 -4.84 3.00 5.70
N LEU A 69 -4.90 1.88 4.98
CA LEU A 69 -4.23 0.65 5.38
C LEU A 69 -2.70 0.80 5.39
N THR A 70 -2.13 1.41 4.36
CA THR A 70 -0.68 1.65 4.28
C THR A 70 -0.23 2.64 5.36
N SER A 71 -1.02 3.68 5.62
CA SER A 71 -0.77 4.63 6.71
C SER A 71 -0.75 3.93 8.08
N MET A 72 -1.71 3.06 8.38
CA MET A 72 -1.73 2.30 9.64
C MET A 72 -0.49 1.42 9.79
N ILE A 73 -0.07 0.71 8.74
CA ILE A 73 1.12 -0.14 8.77
C ILE A 73 2.37 0.70 9.03
N TYR A 74 2.50 1.85 8.36
CA TYR A 74 3.65 2.74 8.50
C TYR A 74 3.72 3.39 9.89
N LEU A 75 2.58 3.74 10.48
CA LEU A 75 2.53 4.36 11.81
C LEU A 75 2.68 3.35 12.95
N ASN A 76 2.50 2.05 12.71
CA ASN A 76 2.63 1.01 13.73
C ASN A 76 3.97 1.03 14.50
N PRO A 77 5.16 1.05 13.87
CA PRO A 77 6.42 1.16 14.59
C PRO A 77 6.52 2.44 15.43
N LEU A 78 5.96 3.56 14.96
CA LEU A 78 5.94 4.83 15.70
C LEU A 78 5.09 4.73 16.97
N VAL A 79 3.89 4.16 16.86
CA VAL A 79 2.99 3.92 18.00
C VAL A 79 3.64 2.96 19.00
N ARG A 80 4.30 1.90 18.51
CA ARG A 80 5.02 0.94 19.36
C ARG A 80 6.18 1.61 20.10
N ASN A 81 6.98 2.42 19.42
CA ASN A 81 8.10 3.13 20.03
C ASN A 81 7.62 4.12 21.10
N ALA A 82 6.58 4.90 20.82
CA ALA A 82 5.99 5.82 21.78
C ALA A 82 5.43 5.10 23.01
N LYS A 83 4.75 3.96 22.83
CA LYS A 83 4.27 3.12 23.95
C LYS A 83 5.42 2.61 24.81
N ASN A 84 6.48 2.09 24.19
CA ASN A 84 7.64 1.58 24.93
C ASN A 84 8.35 2.68 25.71
N SER A 85 8.52 3.87 25.12
CA SER A 85 9.12 5.03 25.80
C SER A 85 8.28 5.46 26.99
N ASN A 86 6.95 5.58 26.83
CA ASN A 86 6.04 5.92 27.93
C ASN A 86 6.04 4.88 29.05
N LEU A 87 6.11 3.59 28.72
CA LEU A 87 6.23 2.51 29.70
C LEU A 87 7.53 2.61 30.48
N CYS A 88 8.66 2.87 29.81
CA CYS A 88 9.94 3.08 30.47
C CYS A 88 9.88 4.27 31.43
N VAL A 89 9.37 5.42 30.98
CA VAL A 89 9.27 6.62 31.83
C VAL A 89 8.40 6.35 33.05
N LYS A 90 7.29 5.63 32.89
CA LYS A 90 6.40 5.26 33.99
C LYS A 90 7.08 4.31 34.99
N ASP A 91 7.79 3.30 34.52
CA ASP A 91 8.49 2.34 35.38
C ASP A 91 9.62 3.03 36.17
N ILE A 92 10.51 3.73 35.48
CA ILE A 92 11.66 4.39 36.12
C ILE A 92 11.23 5.51 37.07
N SER A 93 10.24 6.33 36.70
CA SER A 93 9.75 7.38 37.61
C SER A 93 9.14 6.80 38.89
N THR A 94 8.49 5.65 38.80
CA THR A 94 7.94 4.92 39.96
C THR A 94 9.07 4.40 40.85
N ARG A 95 10.09 3.77 40.26
CA ARG A 95 11.26 3.24 40.99
C ARG A 95 12.08 4.32 41.67
N ILE A 96 12.25 5.49 41.04
CA ILE A 96 12.90 6.66 41.68
C ILE A 96 12.06 7.15 42.86
N THR A 97 10.73 7.21 42.72
CA THR A 97 9.83 7.64 43.80
C THR A 97 9.84 6.66 44.98
N MET A 98 10.01 5.36 44.71
CA MET A 98 10.18 4.31 45.72
C MET A 98 11.62 4.21 46.26
N ASN A 99 12.53 5.11 45.84
CA ASN A 99 13.96 5.11 46.19
C ASN A 99 14.71 3.81 45.82
N GLU A 100 14.19 3.02 44.86
CA GLU A 100 14.87 1.83 44.35
C GLU A 100 16.02 2.17 43.39
N ILE A 101 15.94 3.32 42.71
CA ILE A 101 16.92 3.81 41.74
C ILE A 101 17.32 5.23 42.13
N GLN A 102 18.62 5.52 42.13
CA GLN A 102 19.12 6.88 42.38
C GLN A 102 18.84 7.78 41.17
N PRO A 103 18.32 9.00 41.37
CA PRO A 103 18.14 9.96 40.29
C PRO A 103 19.51 10.39 39.74
N ILE A 104 19.60 10.62 38.42
CA ILE A 104 20.81 11.18 37.78
C ILE A 104 21.12 12.56 38.37
N ASN A 105 20.09 13.35 38.62
CA ASN A 105 20.20 14.62 39.31
C ASN A 105 19.05 14.76 40.32
N SER A 106 19.42 14.88 41.60
CA SER A 106 18.51 14.98 42.74
C SER A 106 17.66 16.26 42.75
N GLN A 107 18.04 17.28 41.98
CA GLN A 107 17.26 18.51 41.83
C GLN A 107 16.12 18.36 40.80
N LEU A 108 16.17 17.34 39.93
CA LEU A 108 15.13 17.08 38.94
C LEU A 108 14.03 16.17 39.49
N LYS A 109 12.79 16.43 39.03
CA LYS A 109 11.65 15.57 39.34
C LYS A 109 11.87 14.14 38.81
N PRO A 110 11.28 13.11 39.45
CA PRO A 110 11.41 11.72 39.01
C PRO A 110 11.07 11.48 37.54
N ALA A 111 10.04 12.16 37.01
CA ALA A 111 9.64 12.05 35.61
C ALA A 111 10.72 12.56 34.63
N ASN A 112 11.41 13.67 34.97
CA ASN A 112 12.47 14.22 34.14
C ASN A 112 13.72 13.34 34.18
N ASN A 113 14.09 12.82 35.36
CA ASN A 113 15.16 11.82 35.48
C ASN A 113 14.83 10.58 34.64
N ALA A 114 13.61 10.06 34.75
CA ALA A 114 13.15 8.92 33.97
C ALA A 114 13.21 9.18 32.45
N LEU A 115 12.85 10.38 31.98
CA LEU A 115 12.97 10.75 30.58
C LEU A 115 14.42 10.72 30.08
N ILE A 116 15.37 11.22 30.88
CA ILE A 116 16.79 11.20 30.54
C ILE A 116 17.29 9.76 30.44
N ILE A 117 16.95 8.94 31.44
CA ILE A 117 17.32 7.51 31.50
C ILE A 117 16.79 6.75 30.28
N CYS A 118 15.49 6.87 30.01
CA CYS A 118 14.82 6.16 28.92
C CYS A 118 15.25 6.60 27.53
N ASN A 119 15.89 7.77 27.39
CA ASN A 119 16.47 8.25 26.14
C ASN A 119 17.97 7.96 26.01
N GLY A 120 18.50 7.01 26.80
CA GLY A 120 19.91 6.60 26.74
C GLY A 120 20.84 7.36 27.69
N GLY A 121 20.28 8.13 28.63
CA GLY A 121 21.03 8.67 29.76
C GLY A 121 21.49 7.54 30.66
N ASN A 122 22.81 7.39 30.81
CA ASN A 122 23.37 6.30 31.59
C ASN A 122 23.30 6.65 33.09
N ASN A 123 22.30 6.13 33.78
CA ASN A 123 22.38 5.87 35.22
C ASN A 123 22.99 4.49 35.38
N ILE A 124 24.32 4.42 35.31
CA ILE A 124 25.06 3.26 35.78
C ILE A 124 24.48 2.96 37.16
N LEU A 125 23.80 1.81 37.27
CA LEU A 125 23.54 1.14 38.53
C LEU A 125 24.92 0.93 39.14
N ARG A 126 25.38 1.94 39.88
CA ARG A 126 26.59 1.91 40.66
C ARG A 126 26.23 1.00 41.82
N ASN A 127 26.51 -0.28 41.59
CA ASN A 127 26.49 -1.36 42.57
C ASN A 127 27.20 -0.91 43.85
#